data_AF-A0A1X1Q322-F1
#
_entry.id   AF-A0A1X1Q322-F1
#
_cell.length_a   1.000
_cell.length_b   1.000
_cell.length_c   1.000
_cell.angle_alpha   90.00
_cell.angle_beta   90.00
_cell.angle_gamma   90.00
#
_symmetry.space_group_name_H-M   'P 1'
#
loop_
_entity.id
_entity.type
_entity.pdbx_description
1 polymer ?
#
loop_
_entity_poly.entity_id
_entity_poly.type
_entity_poly.pdbx_seq_one_letter_code
_entity_poly.pdbx_strand_id
1 'polypeptide(L)'
;MINLYCNNPTAGKKDGTAISQDNTQTAPLAVTLKLQEQKAVKCAIRTDTGYKTVDGVNISFAYYDGAEYQTTGGNIGNWYVCMDNNYSTAEDALSKGKWGHSADITADVTDTNVILWVKYDATNETTPINDTSTAVCLKTTVEAV
;
A
#
# COMPACT_ATOMS: atom_id res chain seq x y z
N MET A 1 11.03 -6.63 11.17
CA MET A 1 10.14 -5.48 10.83
C MET A 1 9.17 -5.89 9.71
N ILE A 2 8.11 -5.12 9.41
CA ILE A 2 7.26 -5.28 8.22
C ILE A 2 7.51 -4.13 7.23
N ASN A 3 7.65 -4.44 5.94
CA ASN A 3 8.03 -3.47 4.90
C ASN A 3 7.07 -3.53 3.70
N LEU A 4 6.94 -2.42 2.98
CA LEU A 4 6.15 -2.32 1.74
C LEU A 4 7.07 -2.34 0.52
N TYR A 5 6.70 -3.12 -0.50
CA TYR A 5 7.46 -3.34 -1.73
C TYR A 5 6.59 -3.08 -2.96
N CYS A 6 7.19 -2.54 -4.02
CA CYS A 6 6.55 -2.33 -5.32
C CYS A 6 7.40 -2.93 -6.46
N ASN A 7 7.10 -2.54 -7.70
CA ASN A 7 7.78 -2.99 -8.91
C ASN A 7 7.60 -4.50 -9.18
N ASN A 8 6.33 -4.88 -9.38
CA ASN A 8 5.88 -6.24 -9.74
C ASN A 8 6.32 -7.35 -8.77
N PRO A 9 6.01 -7.25 -7.46
CA PRO A 9 6.27 -8.34 -6.54
C PRO A 9 5.42 -9.59 -6.88
N THR A 10 6.00 -10.77 -6.67
CA THR A 10 5.35 -12.06 -6.89
C THR A 10 4.94 -12.68 -5.56
N ALA A 11 3.70 -13.21 -5.47
CA ALA A 11 3.18 -13.83 -4.26
C ALA A 11 4.07 -14.99 -3.77
N GLY A 12 4.34 -15.03 -2.47
CA GLY A 12 5.17 -16.07 -1.85
C GLY A 12 6.67 -16.00 -2.20
N LYS A 13 7.12 -14.96 -2.92
CA LYS A 13 8.54 -14.73 -3.25
C LYS A 13 9.13 -13.61 -2.39
N LYS A 14 10.43 -13.33 -2.61
CA LYS A 14 11.19 -12.26 -1.97
C LYS A 14 11.62 -11.16 -2.95
N ASP A 15 10.98 -11.08 -4.11
CA ASP A 15 11.20 -10.04 -5.13
C ASP A 15 10.44 -8.74 -4.79
N GLY A 16 10.61 -7.71 -5.62
CA GLY A 16 10.09 -6.35 -5.39
C GLY A 16 11.14 -5.39 -4.83
N THR A 17 10.89 -4.09 -4.99
CA THR A 17 11.75 -3.00 -4.48
C THR A 17 11.10 -2.39 -3.24
N ALA A 18 11.84 -2.32 -2.13
CA ALA A 18 11.34 -1.71 -0.90
C ALA A 18 11.06 -0.22 -1.12
N ILE A 19 9.89 0.24 -0.67
CA ILE A 19 9.44 1.64 -0.81
C ILE A 19 9.15 2.32 0.53
N SER A 20 8.99 1.53 1.60
CA SER A 20 8.91 2.00 2.97
C SER A 20 9.70 1.03 3.86
N GLN A 21 10.69 1.56 4.57
CA GLN A 21 11.56 0.82 5.49
C GLN A 21 11.94 1.72 6.68
N ASP A 22 11.97 1.18 7.89
CA ASP A 22 12.53 1.85 9.09
C ASP A 22 11.92 3.24 9.39
N ASN A 23 10.59 3.38 9.36
CA ASN A 23 9.87 4.66 9.51
C ASN A 23 10.30 5.77 8.52
N THR A 24 11.05 5.39 7.48
CA THR A 24 11.62 6.28 6.49
C THR A 24 10.99 5.92 5.15
N GLN A 25 10.29 6.87 4.53
CA GLN A 25 9.78 6.69 3.18
C GLN A 25 10.95 6.82 2.19
N THR A 26 11.74 5.76 2.05
CA THR A 26 12.93 5.74 1.20
C THR A 26 12.59 5.87 -0.29
N ALA A 27 11.37 5.50 -0.69
CA ALA A 27 10.81 5.81 -1.99
C ALA A 27 9.26 5.85 -1.91
N PRO A 28 8.61 6.99 -1.60
CA PRO A 28 7.16 7.07 -1.48
C PRO A 28 6.45 6.52 -2.73
N LEU A 29 5.25 5.97 -2.56
CA LEU A 29 4.39 5.54 -3.66
C LEU A 29 3.91 6.78 -4.45
N ALA A 30 4.75 7.29 -5.34
CA ALA A 30 4.43 8.44 -6.19
C ALA A 30 3.63 7.97 -7.41
N VAL A 31 2.35 8.35 -7.46
CA VAL A 31 1.48 8.07 -8.60
C VAL A 31 1.15 9.38 -9.31
N THR A 32 1.73 9.58 -10.49
CA THR A 32 1.30 10.66 -11.38
C THR A 32 0.12 10.19 -12.21
N LEU A 33 -0.97 10.96 -12.19
CA LEU A 33 -2.23 10.67 -12.88
C LEU A 33 -2.60 11.80 -13.84
N LYS A 34 -3.28 11.46 -14.93
CA LYS A 34 -4.05 12.44 -15.70
C LYS A 34 -5.39 12.73 -15.01
N LEU A 35 -6.06 13.78 -15.47
CA LEU A 35 -7.42 14.10 -15.05
C LEU A 35 -8.36 12.91 -15.24
N GLN A 36 -9.25 12.69 -14.26
CA GLN A 36 -10.32 11.70 -14.31
C GLN A 36 -9.83 10.24 -14.50
N GLU A 37 -8.61 9.95 -14.05
CA GLU A 37 -7.98 8.64 -14.17
C GLU A 37 -7.90 7.93 -12.82
N GLN A 38 -7.96 6.60 -12.84
CA GLN A 38 -7.61 5.76 -11.70
C GLN A 38 -6.38 4.94 -12.07
N LYS A 39 -5.44 4.81 -11.14
CA LYS A 39 -4.26 3.97 -11.33
C LYS A 39 -4.03 3.11 -10.11
N ALA A 40 -4.05 1.80 -10.33
CA ALA A 40 -3.66 0.81 -9.34
C ALA A 40 -2.19 0.46 -9.50
N VAL A 41 -1.51 0.27 -8.38
CA VAL A 41 -0.13 -0.18 -8.27
C VAL A 41 -0.11 -1.48 -7.47
N LYS A 42 0.57 -2.48 -8.00
CA LYS A 42 0.80 -3.75 -7.31
C LYS A 42 1.88 -3.56 -6.25
N CYS A 43 1.54 -3.91 -5.02
CA CYS A 43 2.42 -3.82 -3.87
C CYS A 43 2.51 -5.18 -3.16
N ALA A 44 3.51 -5.33 -2.30
CA ALA A 44 3.61 -6.46 -1.39
C ALA A 44 4.04 -6.01 -0.01
N ILE A 45 3.58 -6.73 1.01
CA ILE A 45 4.12 -6.63 2.36
C ILE A 45 4.78 -7.94 2.74
N ARG A 46 5.87 -7.84 3.50
CA ARG A 46 6.53 -8.98 4.13
C ARG A 46 7.36 -8.53 5.31
N THR A 47 7.67 -9.46 6.19
CA THR A 47 8.62 -9.24 7.27
C THR A 47 10.06 -9.48 6.82
N ASP A 48 11.02 -9.13 7.68
CA ASP A 48 12.39 -9.61 7.54
C ASP A 48 12.47 -11.10 7.87
N THR A 49 13.47 -11.78 7.30
CA THR A 49 13.72 -13.20 7.61
C THR A 49 13.91 -13.42 9.11
N GLY A 50 13.23 -14.43 9.66
CA GLY A 50 13.23 -14.76 11.08
C GLY A 50 12.14 -14.06 11.90
N TYR A 51 11.24 -13.31 11.26
CA TYR A 51 10.14 -12.62 11.92
C TYR A 51 8.78 -12.94 11.28
N LYS A 52 7.71 -12.79 12.07
CA LYS A 52 6.33 -12.84 11.58
C LYS A 52 5.47 -11.80 12.28
N THR A 53 4.36 -11.42 11.66
CA THR A 53 3.34 -10.60 12.32
C THR A 53 2.50 -11.44 13.27
N VAL A 54 2.01 -10.82 14.34
CA VAL A 54 0.98 -11.37 15.23
C VAL A 54 -0.19 -10.40 15.31
N ASP A 55 -1.39 -10.94 15.53
CA ASP A 55 -2.65 -10.20 15.62
C ASP A 55 -3.08 -9.49 14.31
N GLY A 56 -2.52 -9.93 13.17
CA GLY A 56 -2.84 -9.42 11.85
C GLY A 56 -2.16 -8.09 11.51
N VAL A 57 -2.43 -7.60 10.31
CA VAL A 57 -1.90 -6.33 9.79
C VAL A 57 -3.06 -5.46 9.33
N ASN A 58 -3.15 -4.25 9.88
CA ASN A 58 -4.03 -3.21 9.39
C ASN A 58 -3.28 -2.31 8.41
N ILE A 59 -3.85 -2.12 7.22
CA ILE A 59 -3.35 -1.25 6.16
C ILE A 59 -4.27 -0.03 6.08
N SER A 60 -3.70 1.18 6.14
CA SER A 60 -4.44 2.44 6.07
C SER A 60 -3.60 3.53 5.38
N PHE A 61 -4.11 4.76 5.35
CA PHE A 61 -3.45 5.91 4.75
C PHE A 61 -3.35 7.07 5.75
N ALA A 62 -2.25 7.82 5.69
CA ALA A 62 -2.05 9.01 6.50
C ALA A 62 -1.45 10.16 5.67
N TYR A 63 -1.84 11.39 5.98
CA TYR A 63 -1.39 12.62 5.34
C TYR A 63 -0.30 13.26 6.20
N TYR A 64 0.83 13.63 5.61
CA TYR A 64 1.87 14.40 6.30
C TYR A 64 1.60 15.91 6.15
N ASP A 65 1.38 16.59 7.26
CA ASP A 65 1.08 18.04 7.27
C ASP A 65 2.34 18.93 7.30
N GLY A 66 3.53 18.33 7.31
CA GLY A 66 4.81 19.02 7.48
C GLY A 66 5.43 18.88 8.87
N ALA A 67 4.68 18.32 9.84
CA ALA A 67 5.16 18.03 11.18
C ALA A 67 4.89 16.57 11.57
N GLU A 68 3.67 16.08 11.35
CA GLU A 68 3.23 14.74 11.77
C GLU A 68 2.27 14.10 10.75
N TYR A 69 2.01 12.81 10.94
CA TYR A 69 1.03 12.08 10.14
C TYR A 69 -0.37 12.20 10.74
N GLN A 70 -1.29 12.68 9.93
CA GLN A 70 -2.70 12.87 10.24
C GLN A 70 -3.53 11.77 9.60
N THR A 71 -4.60 11.34 10.28
CA THR A 71 -5.58 10.38 9.75
C THR A 71 -6.65 11.05 8.88
N THR A 72 -6.62 12.38 8.78
CA THR A 72 -7.53 13.20 7.97
C THR A 72 -6.76 14.34 7.30
N GLY A 73 -7.30 14.89 6.22
CA GLY A 73 -6.66 15.94 5.43
C GLY A 73 -5.94 15.42 4.18
N GLY A 74 -5.30 16.33 3.45
CA GLY A 74 -4.69 16.03 2.15
C GLY A 74 -5.65 15.32 1.20
N ASN A 75 -5.14 14.33 0.48
CA ASN A 75 -5.90 13.53 -0.48
C ASN A 75 -6.20 12.11 0.03
N ILE A 76 -6.17 11.85 1.34
CA ILE A 76 -6.41 10.50 1.92
C ILE A 76 -7.69 9.87 1.37
N GLY A 77 -8.75 10.66 1.20
CA GLY A 77 -10.05 10.21 0.70
C GLY A 77 -10.04 9.72 -0.74
N ASN A 78 -8.96 9.93 -1.50
CA ASN A 78 -8.80 9.44 -2.87
C ASN A 78 -7.93 8.18 -2.94
N TRP A 79 -7.34 7.75 -1.83
CA TRP A 79 -6.53 6.54 -1.77
C TRP A 79 -7.33 5.33 -1.30
N TYR A 80 -7.13 4.22 -2.00
CA TYR A 80 -7.79 2.96 -1.70
C TYR A 80 -6.79 1.80 -1.75
N VAL A 81 -7.08 0.78 -0.97
CA VAL A 81 -6.37 -0.50 -0.97
C VAL A 81 -7.37 -1.62 -1.26
N CYS A 82 -6.91 -2.67 -1.96
CA CYS A 82 -7.61 -3.94 -2.02
C CYS A 82 -6.60 -5.10 -1.89
N MET A 83 -7.05 -6.20 -1.29
CA MET A 83 -6.26 -7.43 -1.23
C MET A 83 -6.23 -8.10 -2.59
N ASP A 84 -5.10 -8.68 -2.97
CA ASP A 84 -5.01 -9.42 -4.21
C ASP A 84 -5.92 -10.65 -4.19
N ASN A 85 -6.56 -10.91 -5.34
CA ASN A 85 -7.34 -12.12 -5.56
C ASN A 85 -6.93 -12.75 -6.90
N ASN A 86 -5.62 -12.88 -7.10
CA ASN A 86 -4.99 -13.32 -8.35
C ASN A 86 -5.29 -12.40 -9.54
N TYR A 87 -5.26 -11.08 -9.33
CA TYR A 87 -5.44 -10.14 -10.41
C TYR A 87 -4.23 -10.17 -11.35
N SER A 88 -4.49 -10.32 -12.64
CA SER A 88 -3.43 -10.52 -13.63
C SER A 88 -2.75 -9.20 -14.03
N THR A 89 -3.49 -8.08 -13.96
CA THR A 89 -3.00 -6.74 -14.32
C THR A 89 -3.60 -5.67 -13.40
N ALA A 90 -3.13 -4.42 -13.53
CA ALA A 90 -3.69 -3.28 -12.81
C ALA A 90 -5.15 -3.01 -13.21
N GLU A 91 -5.49 -3.18 -14.49
CA GLU A 91 -6.85 -3.01 -15.01
C GLU A 91 -7.80 -4.08 -14.46
N ASP A 92 -7.31 -5.31 -14.31
CA ASP A 92 -8.04 -6.40 -13.68
C ASP A 92 -8.34 -6.11 -12.20
N ALA A 93 -7.33 -5.64 -11.46
CA ALA A 93 -7.50 -5.20 -10.08
C ALA A 93 -8.43 -3.98 -9.96
N LEU A 94 -8.34 -3.00 -10.86
CA LEU A 94 -9.24 -1.83 -10.85
C LEU A 94 -10.69 -2.24 -11.04
N SER A 95 -10.97 -3.15 -11.97
CA SER A 95 -12.34 -3.56 -12.33
C SER A 95 -12.97 -4.58 -11.38
N LYS A 96 -12.17 -5.45 -10.75
CA LYS A 96 -12.66 -6.56 -9.90
C LYS A 96 -12.27 -6.44 -8.43
N GLY A 97 -11.42 -5.46 -8.09
CA GLY A 97 -10.93 -5.19 -6.75
C GLY A 97 -12.06 -4.79 -5.80
N LYS A 98 -12.06 -5.36 -4.59
CA LYS A 98 -12.86 -4.85 -3.48
C LYS A 98 -12.07 -3.73 -2.80
N TRP A 99 -12.26 -2.51 -3.28
CA TRP A 99 -11.54 -1.33 -2.80
C TRP A 99 -12.14 -0.76 -1.52
N GLY A 100 -11.27 -0.42 -0.56
CA GLY A 100 -11.62 0.32 0.65
C GLY A 100 -10.50 1.27 1.06
N HIS A 101 -10.78 2.17 2.00
CA HIS A 101 -9.75 3.07 2.57
C HIS A 101 -8.85 2.37 3.61
N SER A 102 -9.17 1.12 3.93
CA SER A 102 -8.34 0.25 4.75
C SER A 102 -8.52 -1.20 4.33
N ALA A 103 -7.55 -2.04 4.67
CA ALA A 103 -7.63 -3.48 4.52
C ALA A 103 -6.97 -4.16 5.71
N ASP A 104 -7.47 -5.35 6.05
CA ASP A 104 -6.92 -6.17 7.13
C ASP A 104 -6.42 -7.50 6.57
N ILE A 105 -5.25 -7.91 7.03
CA ILE A 105 -4.70 -9.24 6.80
C ILE A 105 -4.76 -9.98 8.13
N THR A 106 -5.54 -11.06 8.16
CA THR A 106 -5.75 -11.86 9.38
C THR A 106 -4.72 -12.97 9.57
N ALA A 107 -4.08 -13.41 8.49
CA ALA A 107 -3.03 -14.43 8.53
C ALA A 107 -1.67 -13.80 8.88
N ASP A 108 -0.78 -14.60 9.48
CA ASP A 108 0.59 -14.20 9.75
C ASP A 108 1.31 -13.86 8.44
N VAL A 109 1.83 -12.64 8.35
CA VAL A 109 2.74 -12.20 7.30
C VAL A 109 4.16 -12.58 7.72
N THR A 110 4.84 -13.30 6.85
CA THR A 110 6.22 -13.77 7.05
C THR A 110 7.16 -13.10 6.06
N ASP A 111 8.35 -13.67 5.87
CA ASP A 111 9.39 -13.11 5.00
C ASP A 111 9.13 -13.34 3.50
N THR A 112 7.88 -13.64 3.12
CA THR A 112 7.43 -13.80 1.75
C THR A 112 6.30 -12.85 1.42
N ASN A 113 6.22 -12.45 0.15
CA ASN A 113 5.30 -11.42 -0.32
C ASN A 113 3.82 -11.81 -0.14
N VAL A 114 3.11 -11.00 0.62
CA VAL A 114 1.64 -10.91 0.62
C VAL A 114 1.24 -9.74 -0.28
N ILE A 115 0.51 -10.03 -1.36
CA ILE A 115 0.19 -9.05 -2.40
C ILE A 115 -1.06 -8.25 -2.04
N LEU A 116 -0.96 -6.94 -2.27
CA LEU A 116 -2.06 -5.99 -2.20
C LEU A 116 -1.97 -5.00 -3.36
N TRP A 117 -3.06 -4.30 -3.65
CA TRP A 117 -3.08 -3.23 -4.64
C TRP A 117 -3.47 -1.94 -3.97
N VAL A 118 -2.77 -0.87 -4.32
CA VAL A 118 -3.08 0.49 -3.89
C VAL A 118 -3.50 1.27 -5.12
N LYS A 119 -4.58 2.06 -5.04
CA LYS A 119 -4.94 3.00 -6.11
C LYS A 119 -5.11 4.41 -5.57
N TYR A 120 -4.91 5.37 -6.47
CA TYR A 120 -5.44 6.71 -6.34
C TYR A 120 -6.61 6.87 -7.31
N ASP A 121 -7.71 7.45 -6.84
CA ASP A 121 -8.91 7.76 -7.62
C ASP A 121 -8.99 9.26 -7.89
N ALA A 122 -8.63 9.69 -9.10
CA ALA A 122 -8.71 11.09 -9.52
C ALA A 122 -9.97 11.40 -10.34
N THR A 123 -11.00 10.54 -10.27
CA THR A 123 -12.21 10.65 -11.14
C THR A 123 -12.90 12.01 -11.00
N ASN A 124 -12.90 12.60 -9.80
CA ASN A 124 -13.53 13.88 -9.52
C ASN A 124 -12.56 15.08 -9.57
N GLU A 125 -11.30 14.85 -9.90
CA GLU A 125 -10.28 15.90 -9.89
C GLU A 125 -10.40 16.80 -11.12
N THR A 126 -10.25 18.11 -10.89
CA THR A 126 -10.38 19.14 -11.93
C THR A 126 -9.05 19.67 -12.43
N THR A 127 -7.95 19.30 -11.76
CA THR A 127 -6.56 19.57 -12.20
C THR A 127 -5.71 18.30 -12.05
N PRO A 128 -4.66 18.11 -12.87
CA PRO A 128 -3.75 16.98 -12.71
C PRO A 128 -3.17 16.94 -11.29
N ILE A 129 -3.15 15.75 -10.70
CA ILE A 129 -2.65 15.55 -9.32
C ILE A 129 -1.31 14.83 -9.33
N ASN A 130 -0.39 15.34 -8.51
CA ASN A 130 0.82 14.64 -8.09
C ASN A 130 0.83 14.62 -6.55
N ASP A 131 0.27 13.57 -5.96
CA ASP A 131 0.23 13.45 -4.49
C ASP A 131 1.55 12.88 -3.97
N THR A 132 2.22 13.68 -3.14
CA THR A 132 3.47 13.33 -2.44
C THR A 132 3.30 13.43 -0.92
N SER A 133 2.08 13.69 -0.45
CA SER A 133 1.76 13.97 0.94
C SER A 133 1.10 12.79 1.67
N THR A 134 0.58 11.80 0.92
CA THR A 134 -0.08 10.63 1.50
C THR A 134 0.85 9.42 1.57
N ALA A 135 0.84 8.74 2.72
CA ALA A 135 1.60 7.54 3.01
C ALA A 135 0.70 6.32 3.18
N VAL A 136 1.17 5.15 2.75
CA VAL A 136 0.58 3.86 3.14
C VAL A 136 1.12 3.46 4.52
N CYS A 137 0.22 3.24 5.46
CA CYS A 137 0.53 2.90 6.84
C CYS A 137 0.25 1.42 7.11
N LEU A 138 1.21 0.73 7.74
CA LEU A 138 1.08 -0.65 8.20
C LEU A 138 1.12 -0.66 9.73
N LYS A 139 0.04 -1.13 10.36
CA LYS A 139 -0.03 -1.28 11.81
C LYS A 139 -0.15 -2.75 12.18
N THR A 140 0.82 -3.25 12.92
CA THR A 140 0.90 -4.66 13.36
C THR A 140 1.89 -4.80 14.51
N THR A 141 1.87 -5.96 15.17
CA THR A 141 2.91 -6.41 16.09
C THR A 141 3.77 -7.45 15.38
N VAL A 142 5.08 -7.45 15.61
CA VAL A 142 6.01 -8.40 14.98
C VAL A 142 6.79 -9.14 16.07
N GLU A 143 6.94 -10.46 15.93
CA GLU A 143 7.74 -11.30 16.82
C GLU A 143 8.76 -12.14 16.04
N ALA A 144 9.77 -12.66 16.74
CA ALA A 144 10.74 -13.60 16.17
C ALA A 144 10.12 -14.99 16.03
N VAL A 145 10.49 -15.72 14.97
CA VAL A 145 10.08 -17.11 14.70
C VAL A 145 11.05 -18.11 15.31
#